data_AF-A0AAW1RYU6-F1
#
_entry.id   AF-A0AAW1RYU6-F1
#
_cell.length_a   1.000
_cell.length_b   1.000
_cell.length_c   1.000
_cell.angle_alpha   90.00
_cell.angle_beta   90.00
_cell.angle_gamma   90.00
#
_symmetry.space_group_name_H-M   'P 1'
#
loop_
_entity.id
_entity.type
_entity.pdbx_description
1 polymer ?
#
loop_
_entity_poly.entity_id
_entity_poly.type
_entity_poly.pdbx_seq_one_letter_code
_entity_poly.pdbx_strand_id
1 'polypeptide(L)'
;MQQASRSYVPHRSNVLRQYRELLSLIKALPQEQQASALTKARATVKANSTEGDPVKASDMLRDLVKQSSFLKTITPKYTARQGSSAGIFVLRDGELVEGRAVKESRVSDGSLDLNEARARQKELVRRQHFGNLPGKKEFW
;
A
#
# COMPACT_ATOMS: atom_id res chain seq x y z
N MET A 1 -16.51 18.89 -43.45
CA MET A 1 -16.60 19.45 -42.08
C MET A 1 -15.83 18.54 -41.15
N GLN A 2 -14.75 19.06 -40.56
CA GLN A 2 -13.73 18.31 -39.84
C GLN A 2 -14.26 17.84 -38.47
N GLN A 3 -14.07 16.55 -38.18
CA GLN A 3 -14.29 15.97 -36.86
C GLN A 3 -13.12 16.38 -35.95
N ALA A 4 -13.34 17.34 -35.05
CA ALA A 4 -12.34 17.72 -34.04
C ALA A 4 -12.38 16.75 -32.84
N SER A 5 -11.46 15.78 -32.89
CA SER A 5 -10.68 15.26 -31.75
C SER A 5 -11.40 15.00 -30.41
N ARG A 6 -11.95 13.79 -30.30
CA ARG A 6 -12.43 13.15 -29.06
C ARG A 6 -11.29 12.62 -28.15
N SER A 7 -10.13 13.26 -28.13
CA SER A 7 -8.89 12.74 -27.51
C SER A 7 -8.62 13.19 -26.05
N TYR A 8 -9.50 14.00 -25.45
CA TYR A 8 -9.25 14.62 -24.12
C TYR A 8 -9.79 13.83 -22.91
N VAL A 9 -10.40 12.66 -23.12
CA VAL A 9 -11.12 11.89 -22.09
C VAL A 9 -10.25 11.22 -21.00
N PRO A 10 -8.98 10.81 -21.21
CA PRO A 10 -8.24 10.05 -20.19
C PRO A 10 -7.69 10.90 -19.02
N HIS A 11 -7.57 12.22 -19.16
CA HIS A 11 -7.03 13.06 -18.08
C HIS A 11 -8.03 13.27 -16.94
N ARG A 12 -9.31 13.48 -17.26
CA ARG A 12 -10.34 13.79 -16.26
C ARG A 12 -10.58 12.62 -15.30
N SER A 13 -10.64 11.39 -15.80
CA SER A 13 -10.81 10.19 -14.97
C SER A 13 -9.64 10.00 -14.01
N ASN A 14 -8.41 10.22 -14.49
CA ASN A 14 -7.20 10.11 -13.68
C ASN A 14 -7.14 11.18 -12.58
N VAL A 15 -7.51 12.43 -12.88
CA VAL A 15 -7.61 13.51 -11.88
C VAL A 15 -8.64 13.17 -10.82
N LEU A 16 -9.84 12.72 -11.21
CA LEU A 16 -10.89 12.34 -10.25
C LEU A 16 -10.48 11.15 -9.38
N ARG A 17 -9.81 10.17 -9.96
CA ARG A 17 -9.26 9.03 -9.22
C ARG A 17 -8.26 9.51 -8.16
N GLN A 18 -7.29 10.33 -8.55
CA GLN A 18 -6.28 10.81 -7.62
C GLN A 18 -6.84 11.76 -6.57
N TYR A 19 -7.82 12.58 -6.93
CA TYR A 19 -8.51 13.42 -5.97
C TYR A 19 -9.26 12.60 -4.91
N ARG A 20 -9.95 11.52 -5.32
CA ARG A 20 -10.62 10.60 -4.37
C ARG A 20 -9.62 9.93 -3.43
N GLU A 21 -8.48 9.51 -3.97
CA GLU A 21 -7.41 8.91 -3.18
C GLU A 21 -6.83 9.91 -2.17
N LEU A 22 -6.57 11.15 -2.59
CA LEU A 22 -6.15 12.24 -1.72
C LEU A 22 -7.16 12.49 -0.59
N LEU A 23 -8.46 12.56 -0.90
CA LEU A 23 -9.51 12.72 0.11
C LEU A 23 -9.56 11.53 1.09
N SER A 24 -9.37 10.30 0.61
CA SER A 24 -9.32 9.13 1.47
C SER A 24 -8.13 9.18 2.44
N LEU A 25 -6.98 9.68 2.00
CA LEU A 25 -5.79 9.85 2.84
C LEU A 25 -5.97 10.99 3.83
N ILE A 26 -6.61 12.09 3.43
CA ILE A 26 -6.89 13.21 4.34
C ILE A 26 -7.81 12.75 5.49
N LYS A 27 -8.80 11.89 5.24
CA LYS A 27 -9.63 11.31 6.30
C LYS A 27 -8.85 10.47 7.32
N ALA A 28 -7.69 9.96 6.93
CA ALA A 28 -6.84 9.14 7.79
C ALA A 28 -5.87 9.96 8.66
N LEU A 29 -5.77 11.27 8.42
CA LEU A 29 -4.96 12.20 9.22
C LEU A 29 -5.58 12.48 10.60
N PRO A 30 -4.79 13.01 11.57
CA PRO A 30 -5.32 13.50 12.84
C PRO A 30 -6.39 14.59 12.63
N GLN A 31 -7.46 14.57 13.44
CA GLN A 31 -8.66 15.40 13.27
C GLN A 31 -8.36 16.90 13.13
N GLU A 32 -7.36 17.40 13.86
CA GLU A 32 -6.89 18.79 13.82
C GLU A 32 -6.41 19.22 12.42
N GLN A 33 -5.80 18.30 11.67
CA GLN A 33 -5.21 18.58 10.36
C GLN A 33 -6.18 18.29 9.21
N GLN A 34 -7.23 17.50 9.44
CA GLN A 34 -8.17 17.09 8.39
C GLN A 34 -8.87 18.29 7.75
N ALA A 35 -9.41 19.20 8.56
CA ALA A 35 -10.21 20.32 8.06
C ALA A 35 -9.38 21.26 7.18
N SER A 36 -8.17 21.61 7.63
CA SER A 36 -7.26 22.50 6.88
C SER A 36 -6.71 21.85 5.62
N ALA A 37 -6.41 20.55 5.63
CA ALA A 37 -5.96 19.81 4.46
C ALA A 37 -7.09 19.68 3.42
N LEU A 38 -8.32 19.45 3.87
CA LEU A 38 -9.48 19.28 3.01
C LEU A 38 -9.88 20.59 2.31
N THR A 39 -9.88 21.73 3.02
CA THR A 39 -10.14 23.05 2.42
C THR A 39 -9.07 23.40 1.38
N LYS A 40 -7.79 23.19 1.69
CA LYS A 40 -6.68 23.37 0.75
C LYS A 40 -6.86 22.51 -0.51
N ALA A 41 -7.12 21.21 -0.35
CA ALA A 41 -7.30 20.29 -1.48
C ALA A 41 -8.50 20.64 -2.37
N ARG A 42 -9.60 21.13 -1.76
CA ARG A 42 -10.77 21.62 -2.54
C ARG A 42 -10.44 22.92 -3.28
N ALA A 43 -9.78 23.86 -2.62
CA ALA A 43 -9.43 25.14 -3.21
C ALA A 43 -8.49 24.97 -4.42
N THR A 44 -7.47 24.12 -4.31
CA THR A 44 -6.51 23.86 -5.40
C THR A 44 -7.17 23.23 -6.62
N VAL A 45 -7.99 22.20 -6.44
CA VAL A 45 -8.69 21.54 -7.56
C VAL A 45 -9.72 22.46 -8.20
N LYS A 46 -10.42 23.28 -7.40
CA LYS A 46 -11.38 24.25 -7.93
C LYS A 46 -10.69 25.34 -8.75
N ALA A 47 -9.59 25.90 -8.25
CA ALA A 47 -8.80 26.92 -8.95
C ALA A 47 -8.29 26.42 -10.31
N ASN A 48 -7.93 25.15 -10.38
CA ASN A 48 -7.39 24.51 -11.58
C ASN A 48 -8.47 23.95 -12.53
N SER A 49 -9.76 24.08 -12.19
CA SER A 49 -10.85 23.44 -12.94
C SER A 49 -11.14 24.08 -14.30
N THR A 50 -10.75 25.33 -14.49
CA THR A 50 -10.97 26.12 -15.70
C THR A 50 -9.79 26.07 -16.68
N GLU A 51 -8.67 25.44 -16.32
CA GLU A 51 -7.49 25.39 -17.18
C GLU A 51 -7.72 24.42 -18.35
N GLY A 52 -7.68 24.95 -19.57
CA GLY A 52 -7.87 24.18 -20.81
C GLY A 52 -6.58 23.65 -21.44
N ASP A 53 -5.42 24.03 -20.92
CA ASP A 53 -4.10 23.64 -21.46
C ASP A 53 -3.72 22.21 -21.01
N PRO A 54 -3.50 21.26 -21.94
CA PRO A 54 -3.17 19.88 -21.62
C PRO A 54 -1.83 19.72 -20.88
N VAL A 55 -0.86 20.59 -21.12
CA VAL A 55 0.46 20.51 -20.48
C VAL A 55 0.34 20.85 -19.01
N LYS A 56 -0.30 21.98 -18.70
CA LYS A 56 -0.57 22.40 -17.33
C LYS A 56 -1.48 21.43 -16.59
N ALA A 57 -2.49 20.86 -17.25
CA ALA A 57 -3.33 19.83 -16.66
C ALA A 57 -2.53 18.59 -16.23
N SER A 58 -1.51 18.22 -17.01
CA SER A 58 -0.61 17.11 -16.68
C SER A 58 0.30 17.42 -15.49
N ASP A 59 0.79 18.65 -15.39
CA ASP A 59 1.59 19.09 -14.23
C ASP A 59 0.77 19.18 -12.95
N MET A 60 -0.46 19.68 -13.03
CA MET A 60 -1.42 19.67 -11.91
C MET A 60 -1.73 18.25 -11.42
N LEU A 61 -1.86 17.29 -12.35
CA LEU A 61 -2.02 15.88 -12.00
C LEU A 61 -0.76 15.34 -11.30
N ARG A 62 0.44 15.67 -11.77
CA ARG A 62 1.70 15.28 -11.11
C ARG A 62 1.75 15.82 -9.68
N ASP A 63 1.31 17.04 -9.45
CA ASP A 63 1.31 17.64 -8.11
C ASP A 63 0.31 16.95 -7.17
N LEU A 64 -0.89 16.60 -7.65
CA LEU A 64 -1.82 15.77 -6.88
C LEU A 64 -1.23 14.40 -6.52
N VAL A 65 -0.52 13.77 -7.46
CA VAL A 65 0.16 12.49 -7.22
C VAL A 65 1.25 12.64 -6.16
N LYS A 66 2.08 13.69 -6.23
CA LYS A 66 3.11 13.97 -5.20
C LYS A 66 2.49 14.15 -3.82
N GLN A 67 1.42 14.94 -3.71
CA GLN A 67 0.71 15.15 -2.44
C GLN A 67 0.15 13.84 -1.89
N SER A 68 -0.49 13.03 -2.73
CA SER A 68 -1.02 11.73 -2.31
C SER A 68 0.10 10.77 -1.85
N SER A 69 1.23 10.73 -2.55
CA SER A 69 2.39 9.91 -2.19
C SER A 69 3.04 10.37 -0.89
N PHE A 70 3.17 11.68 -0.68
CA PHE A 70 3.64 12.24 0.57
C PHE A 70 2.74 11.83 1.75
N LEU A 71 1.42 12.00 1.60
CA LEU A 71 0.47 11.60 2.62
C LEU A 71 0.53 10.10 2.94
N LYS A 72 0.73 9.23 1.93
CA LYS A 72 0.92 7.79 2.14
C LYS A 72 2.17 7.46 2.94
N THR A 73 3.23 8.24 2.79
CA THR A 73 4.50 8.04 3.52
C THR A 73 4.35 8.47 4.97
N ILE A 74 3.69 9.60 5.24
CA ILE A 74 3.57 10.15 6.60
C ILE A 74 2.41 9.55 7.39
N THR A 75 1.38 9.04 6.72
CA THR A 75 0.17 8.53 7.39
C THR A 75 0.33 7.02 7.63
N PRO A 76 0.32 6.54 8.89
CA PRO A 76 0.41 5.12 9.18
C PRO A 76 -0.75 4.37 8.53
N LYS A 77 -0.44 3.27 7.83
CA LYS A 77 -1.38 2.46 7.01
C LYS A 77 -2.57 1.85 7.78
N TYR A 78 -2.62 2.00 9.10
CA TYR A 78 -3.53 1.26 9.98
C TYR A 78 -4.94 1.84 10.10
N THR A 79 -5.19 3.09 9.70
CA THR A 79 -6.46 3.76 10.08
C THR A 79 -7.56 3.75 9.01
N ALA A 80 -7.28 3.37 7.75
CA ALA A 80 -8.24 3.59 6.65
C ALA A 80 -8.82 2.32 5.99
N ARG A 81 -8.42 1.11 6.41
CA ARG A 81 -8.85 -0.15 5.77
C ARG A 81 -9.47 -1.18 6.71
N GLN A 82 -9.97 -0.78 7.87
CA GLN A 82 -10.82 -1.66 8.70
C GLN A 82 -12.30 -1.64 8.29
N GLY A 83 -12.62 -1.18 7.07
CA GLY A 83 -13.97 -1.24 6.49
C GLY A 83 -14.26 -2.51 5.68
N SER A 84 -13.33 -3.45 5.64
CA SER A 84 -13.59 -4.82 5.20
C SER A 84 -12.66 -5.68 6.04
N SER A 85 -13.21 -6.40 7.01
CA SER A 85 -12.61 -7.63 7.50
C SER A 85 -12.57 -8.61 6.33
N ALA A 86 -11.70 -8.35 5.36
CA ALA A 86 -11.18 -9.39 4.49
C ALA A 86 -10.29 -10.25 5.39
N GLY A 87 -10.93 -10.98 6.30
CA GLY A 87 -10.34 -12.14 6.95
C GLY A 87 -9.86 -13.05 5.83
N ILE A 88 -8.67 -13.59 5.97
CA ILE A 88 -8.16 -14.58 5.02
C ILE A 88 -9.01 -15.82 5.27
N PHE A 89 -10.04 -16.07 4.46
CA PHE A 89 -10.85 -17.29 4.62
C PHE A 89 -10.14 -18.47 3.95
N VAL A 90 -9.96 -19.55 4.69
CA VAL A 90 -9.36 -20.80 4.20
C VAL A 90 -10.39 -21.92 4.37
N LEU A 91 -10.60 -22.71 3.32
CA LEU A 91 -11.48 -23.86 3.37
C LEU A 91 -10.78 -25.01 4.12
N ARG A 92 -11.35 -25.51 5.22
CA ARG A 92 -10.89 -26.66 6.00
C ARG A 92 -12.02 -27.68 6.09
N ASP A 93 -11.76 -28.94 5.71
CA ASP A 93 -12.72 -30.04 5.85
C ASP A 93 -14.12 -29.77 5.26
N GLY A 94 -14.19 -28.96 4.18
CA GLY A 94 -15.45 -28.56 3.55
C GLY A 94 -16.11 -27.31 4.14
N GLU A 95 -15.54 -26.72 5.20
CA GLU A 95 -16.05 -25.52 5.86
C GLU A 95 -15.12 -24.31 5.67
N LEU A 96 -15.70 -23.12 5.56
CA LEU A 96 -14.98 -21.87 5.37
C LEU A 96 -14.56 -21.29 6.73
N VAL A 97 -13.26 -21.30 7.04
CA VAL A 97 -12.72 -20.85 8.33
C VAL A 97 -11.96 -19.54 8.19
N GLU A 98 -12.18 -18.58 9.11
CA GLU A 98 -11.43 -17.32 9.14
C GLU A 98 -9.99 -17.57 9.63
N GLY A 99 -9.03 -17.40 8.74
CA GLY A 99 -7.60 -17.71 8.88
C GLY A 99 -6.82 -16.81 9.83
N ARG A 100 -7.48 -16.28 10.86
CA ARG A 100 -6.84 -15.50 11.92
C ARG A 100 -7.20 -15.96 13.32
N ALA A 101 -7.38 -17.26 13.52
CA ALA A 101 -7.29 -17.88 14.84
C ALA A 101 -7.09 -19.38 14.71
N VAL A 102 -6.40 -19.95 15.71
CA VAL A 102 -6.14 -21.37 15.93
C VAL A 102 -4.92 -21.93 15.20
N LYS A 103 -3.89 -22.09 16.04
CA LYS A 103 -2.47 -22.40 15.77
C LYS A 103 -2.24 -23.91 15.76
N GLU A 104 -3.09 -24.69 15.09
CA GLU A 104 -3.09 -26.16 15.29
C GLU A 104 -2.80 -27.02 14.05
N SER A 105 -2.70 -26.46 12.84
CA SER A 105 -2.11 -27.22 11.75
C SER A 105 -1.33 -26.35 10.78
N ARG A 106 -0.06 -26.73 10.59
CA ARG A 106 0.89 -26.08 9.70
C ARG A 106 0.47 -26.33 8.26
N VAL A 107 -0.27 -25.40 7.69
CA VAL A 107 -0.27 -25.19 6.23
C VAL A 107 0.75 -24.10 5.94
N SER A 108 1.46 -24.25 4.83
CA SER A 108 2.56 -23.42 4.33
C SER A 108 2.11 -22.00 3.99
N ASP A 109 1.63 -21.22 4.96
CA ASP A 109 1.60 -19.77 4.84
C ASP A 109 3.04 -19.33 4.62
N GLY A 110 3.34 -18.72 3.47
CA GLY A 110 4.67 -18.25 3.09
C GLY A 110 5.30 -17.22 4.06
N SER A 111 4.67 -16.97 5.21
CA SER A 111 5.26 -16.30 6.37
C SER A 111 5.88 -17.32 7.34
N LEU A 112 7.17 -17.62 7.12
CA LEU A 112 7.97 -18.27 8.17
C LEU A 112 8.07 -17.33 9.38
N ASP A 113 7.80 -17.87 10.58
CA ASP A 113 8.09 -17.16 11.82
C ASP A 113 9.58 -16.81 11.91
N LEU A 114 9.91 -15.64 12.47
CA LEU A 114 11.28 -15.11 12.53
C LEU A 114 12.24 -16.07 13.26
N ASN A 115 11.74 -16.79 14.26
CA ASN A 115 12.53 -17.77 15.00
C ASN A 115 12.76 -19.05 14.19
N GLU A 116 11.77 -19.48 13.43
CA GLU A 116 11.85 -20.67 12.56
C GLU A 116 12.75 -20.41 11.35
N ALA A 117 12.69 -19.21 10.76
CA ALA A 117 13.61 -18.76 9.72
C ALA A 117 15.07 -18.77 10.19
N ARG A 118 15.35 -18.30 11.41
CA ARG A 118 16.69 -18.33 12.01
C ARG A 118 17.19 -19.76 12.25
N ALA A 119 16.31 -20.66 12.68
CA ALA A 119 16.67 -22.07 12.88
C ALA A 119 17.06 -22.73 11.55
N ARG A 120 16.24 -22.53 10.50
CA ARG A 120 16.51 -23.05 9.15
C ARG A 120 17.78 -22.47 8.54
N GLN A 121 18.04 -21.18 8.73
CA GLN A 121 19.29 -20.55 8.30
C GLN A 121 20.51 -21.17 8.99
N LYS A 122 20.47 -21.39 10.32
CA LYS A 122 21.55 -22.05 11.05
C LYS A 122 21.80 -23.47 10.55
N GLU A 123 20.75 -24.20 10.23
CA GLU A 123 20.86 -25.55 9.69
C GLU A 123 21.50 -25.56 8.28
N LEU A 124 21.09 -24.64 7.40
CA LEU A 124 21.67 -24.51 6.06
C LEU A 124 23.15 -24.14 6.11
N VAL A 125 23.53 -23.22 7.00
CA VAL A 125 24.93 -22.82 7.21
C VAL A 125 25.75 -24.01 7.72
N ARG A 126 25.23 -24.82 8.66
CA ARG A 126 25.92 -26.05 9.09
C ARG A 126 26.11 -27.03 7.94
N ARG A 127 25.13 -27.20 7.06
CA ARG A 127 25.25 -28.08 5.88
C ARG A 127 26.32 -27.58 4.90
N GLN A 128 26.39 -26.27 4.66
CA GLN A 128 27.39 -25.67 3.79
C GLN A 128 28.82 -25.82 4.32
N HIS A 129 28.97 -25.88 5.64
CA HIS A 129 30.27 -26.00 6.31
C HIS A 129 30.50 -27.40 6.94
N PHE A 130 29.86 -28.44 6.40
CA PHE A 130 30.01 -29.85 6.83
C PHE A 130 29.91 -30.08 8.35
N GLY A 131 28.96 -29.42 9.00
CA GLY A 131 28.72 -29.53 10.45
C GLY A 131 29.42 -28.45 11.29
N ASN A 132 30.40 -27.73 10.74
CA ASN A 132 31.13 -26.69 11.47
C ASN A 132 30.45 -25.33 11.32
N LEU A 133 30.12 -24.68 12.43
CA LEU A 133 29.61 -23.30 12.36
C LEU A 133 30.78 -22.37 11.97
N PRO A 134 30.59 -21.46 11.00
CA PRO A 134 31.63 -20.50 10.64
C PRO A 134 31.96 -19.65 11.88
N GLY A 135 33.20 -19.76 12.36
CA GLY A 135 33.68 -19.08 13.57
C GLY A 135 33.97 -19.98 14.78
N LYS A 136 33.58 -21.27 14.77
CA LYS A 136 34.15 -22.24 15.71
C LYS A 136 35.44 -22.81 15.11
N LYS A 137 36.54 -22.09 15.32
CA LYS A 137 37.87 -22.71 15.19
C LYS A 137 37.99 -23.71 16.35
N GLU A 138 37.78 -24.98 16.08
CA GLU A 138 38.29 -26.02 16.96
C GLU A 138 39.81 -25.97 16.82
N PHE A 139 40.44 -25.29 17.77
CA PHE A 139 41.87 -25.40 18.01
C PHE A 139 42.13 -26.82 18.47
N TRP A 140 42.85 -27.58 17.64
CA TRP A 140 43.60 -28.75 18.09
C TRP A 140 44.87 -28.29 18.79
#